data_AF-A0A257TN09-F1
#
_entry.id   AF-A0A257TN09-F1
#
_cell.length_a   1.000
_cell.length_b   1.000
_cell.length_c   1.000
_cell.angle_alpha   90.00
_cell.angle_beta   90.00
_cell.angle_gamma   90.00
#
_symmetry.space_group_name_H-M   'P 1'
#
loop_
_entity.id
_entity.type
_entity.pdbx_description
1 polymer ?
#
loop_
_entity_poly.entity_id
_entity_poly.type
_entity_poly.pdbx_seq_one_letter_code
_entity_poly.pdbx_strand_id
1 'polypeptide(L)'
;MSEGSVRILLDGNRRVYQPGNLLSGAYQVDSLRWIDPTAVEISVLWHTEGQGDEDLAVHYFDRTEAAERDGTDFRRPQRFSTRLPASPLSYQGVIVKICWCVRVRVFLPRGKEIVGEAPFQLGTLPPARLAKAAPPVVQAFERAVEEGGETL
;
A
#
# COMPACT_ATOMS: atom_id res chain seq x y z
N MET A 1 3.31 30.04 -1.89
CA MET A 1 4.48 29.48 -1.18
C MET A 1 4.39 27.98 -1.32
N SER A 2 5.32 27.32 -2.01
CA SER A 2 5.23 25.86 -2.17
C SER A 2 5.51 25.19 -0.84
N GLU A 3 4.52 24.45 -0.36
CA GLU A 3 4.64 23.48 0.70
C GLU A 3 5.68 22.44 0.27
N GLY A 4 6.64 22.10 1.15
CA GLY A 4 7.69 21.13 0.82
C GLY A 4 7.08 19.78 0.42
N SER A 5 7.81 18.99 -0.36
CA SER A 5 7.34 17.68 -0.82
C SER A 5 8.41 16.61 -0.59
N VAL A 6 7.99 15.35 -0.55
CA VAL A 6 8.91 14.22 -0.44
C VAL A 6 8.83 13.39 -1.71
N ARG A 7 9.99 13.10 -2.29
CA ARG A 7 10.13 12.19 -3.43
C ARG A 7 10.71 10.87 -2.95
N ILE A 8 10.10 9.77 -3.36
CA ILE A 8 10.56 8.41 -3.08
C ILE A 8 10.78 7.68 -4.40
N LEU A 9 11.95 7.06 -4.55
CA LEU A 9 12.33 6.30 -5.73
C LEU A 9 12.73 4.89 -5.30
N LEU A 10 11.99 3.89 -5.79
CA LEU A 10 12.31 2.48 -5.59
C LEU A 10 13.31 2.02 -6.66
N ASP A 11 14.32 1.26 -6.24
CA ASP A 11 15.38 0.79 -7.14
C ASP A 11 14.82 -0.13 -8.25
N GLY A 12 15.44 -0.06 -9.43
CA GLY A 12 15.05 -0.84 -10.61
C GLY A 12 13.68 -0.47 -11.20
N ASN A 13 13.08 0.65 -10.76
CA ASN A 13 11.72 1.07 -11.11
C ASN A 13 10.67 -0.03 -10.91
N ARG A 14 10.94 -0.97 -10.01
CA ARG A 14 10.05 -2.10 -9.72
C ARG A 14 8.87 -1.59 -8.90
N ARG A 15 7.69 -2.19 -9.14
CA ARG A 15 6.47 -1.95 -8.35
C ARG A 15 5.85 -3.22 -7.81
N VAL A 16 6.37 -4.39 -8.18
CA VAL A 16 5.87 -5.69 -7.73
C VAL A 16 7.04 -6.48 -7.17
N TYR A 17 6.95 -6.90 -5.92
CA TYR A 17 7.97 -7.65 -5.20
C TYR A 17 7.39 -8.97 -4.72
N GLN A 18 8.22 -10.00 -4.60
CA GLN A 18 7.82 -11.27 -3.95
C GLN A 18 8.27 -11.28 -2.48
N PRO A 19 7.63 -12.08 -1.62
CA PRO A 19 8.15 -12.40 -0.29
C PRO A 19 9.66 -12.66 -0.26
N GLY A 20 10.34 -12.12 0.75
CA GLY A 20 11.79 -12.25 0.93
C GLY A 20 12.65 -11.44 -0.05
N ASN A 21 12.07 -10.78 -1.05
CA ASN A 21 12.81 -9.85 -1.91
C ASN A 21 13.37 -8.69 -1.07
N LEU A 22 14.52 -8.16 -1.51
CA LEU A 22 15.04 -6.91 -0.99
C LEU A 22 14.26 -5.75 -1.64
N LEU A 23 13.57 -4.97 -0.82
CA LEU A 23 13.07 -3.65 -1.20
C LEU A 23 14.16 -2.64 -0.86
N SER A 24 14.60 -1.85 -1.83
CA SER A 24 15.55 -0.77 -1.62
C SER A 24 15.17 0.45 -2.46
N GLY A 25 15.65 1.60 -2.04
CA GLY A 25 15.37 2.85 -2.73
C GLY A 25 16.08 4.03 -2.10
N ALA A 26 15.65 5.21 -2.53
CA ALA A 26 16.04 6.47 -1.93
C ALA A 26 14.85 7.40 -1.74
N TYR A 27 14.96 8.31 -0.77
CA TYR A 27 14.05 9.42 -0.62
C TYR A 27 14.80 10.75 -0.56
N GLN A 28 14.13 11.83 -0.96
CA GLN A 28 14.66 13.18 -0.91
C GLN A 28 13.55 14.15 -0.54
N VAL A 29 13.85 15.13 0.31
CA VAL A 29 12.90 16.20 0.63
C VAL A 29 13.17 17.43 -0.24
N ASP A 30 12.19 17.78 -1.05
CA ASP A 30 12.21 18.91 -1.97
C ASP A 30 11.69 20.19 -1.29
N SER A 31 12.22 21.35 -1.70
CA SER A 31 11.71 22.69 -1.36
C SER A 31 11.80 23.15 0.10
N LEU A 32 12.67 22.56 0.93
CA LEU A 32 12.94 22.99 2.31
C LEU A 32 13.94 24.17 2.45
N ARG A 33 13.93 25.15 1.54
CA ARG A 33 15.03 26.13 1.45
C ARG A 33 15.37 26.90 2.74
N TRP A 34 14.46 26.96 3.71
CA TRP A 34 14.63 27.76 4.94
C TRP A 34 14.18 27.07 6.23
N ILE A 35 13.79 25.79 6.18
CA ILE A 35 13.27 25.07 7.34
C ILE A 35 13.98 23.72 7.42
N ASP A 36 14.83 23.57 8.43
CA ASP A 36 15.42 22.27 8.77
C ASP A 36 14.36 21.36 9.41
N PRO A 37 14.24 20.10 8.94
CA PRO A 37 13.43 19.09 9.62
C PRO A 37 13.93 18.85 11.04
N THR A 38 13.01 18.63 11.97
CA THR A 38 13.32 18.16 13.32
C THR A 38 13.56 16.65 13.34
N ALA A 39 12.85 15.90 12.50
CA ALA A 39 13.04 14.47 12.31
C ALA A 39 12.57 14.04 10.92
N VAL A 40 13.08 12.90 10.44
CA VAL A 40 12.54 12.19 9.28
C VAL A 40 12.31 10.73 9.67
N GLU A 41 11.13 10.22 9.37
CA GLU A 41 10.78 8.81 9.51
C GLU A 41 10.61 8.19 8.13
N ILE A 42 11.11 6.97 7.98
CA ILE A 42 10.78 6.09 6.88
C ILE A 42 10.14 4.82 7.42
N SER A 43 9.01 4.46 6.80
CA SER A 43 8.27 3.25 7.12
C SER A 43 8.01 2.45 5.85
N VAL A 44 8.23 1.14 5.89
CA VAL A 44 7.59 0.21 4.96
C VAL A 44 6.42 -0.41 5.72
N LEU A 45 5.22 -0.15 5.26
CA LEU A 45 4.00 -0.51 5.97
C LEU A 45 2.95 -1.06 5.02
N TRP A 46 1.95 -1.70 5.61
CA TRP A 46 0.69 -1.97 4.94
C TRP A 46 -0.46 -1.38 5.73
N HIS A 47 -1.53 -1.08 5.03
CA HIS A 47 -2.82 -0.70 5.61
C HIS A 47 -3.97 -1.36 4.85
N THR A 48 -5.12 -1.50 5.52
CA THR A 48 -6.36 -1.89 4.85
C THR A 48 -7.14 -0.67 4.40
N GLU A 49 -7.84 -0.81 3.28
CA GLU A 49 -8.82 0.16 2.79
C GLU A 49 -10.10 -0.58 2.43
N GLY A 50 -11.27 0.05 2.60
CA GLY A 50 -12.53 -0.48 2.12
C GLY A 50 -13.67 -0.34 3.12
N GLN A 51 -14.63 -1.27 3.06
CA GLN A 51 -15.73 -1.31 4.03
C GLN A 51 -15.30 -2.03 5.30
N GLY A 52 -15.58 -1.42 6.44
CA GLY A 52 -15.19 -1.92 7.76
C GLY A 52 -14.11 -1.05 8.39
N ASP A 53 -13.40 -1.62 9.36
CA ASP A 53 -12.32 -0.94 10.07
C ASP A 53 -11.02 -0.95 9.25
N GLU A 54 -10.37 0.20 9.17
CA GLU A 54 -9.03 0.34 8.62
C GLU A 54 -7.99 -0.06 9.68
N ASP A 55 -7.00 -0.86 9.28
CA ASP A 55 -5.89 -1.31 10.10
C ASP A 55 -4.58 -0.97 9.41
N LEU A 56 -3.49 -0.86 10.18
CA LEU A 56 -2.16 -0.54 9.68
C LEU A 56 -1.10 -1.22 10.55
N ALA A 57 -0.10 -1.82 9.89
CA ALA A 57 1.10 -2.26 10.59
C ALA A 57 2.39 -1.92 9.83
N VAL A 58 3.42 -1.61 10.60
CA VAL A 58 4.74 -1.26 10.09
C VAL A 58 5.64 -2.49 10.09
N HIS A 59 6.18 -2.81 8.90
CA HIS A 59 7.15 -3.89 8.72
C HIS A 59 8.58 -3.41 8.98
N TYR A 60 8.92 -2.22 8.50
CA TYR A 60 10.22 -1.61 8.69
C TYR A 60 10.04 -0.16 9.09
N PHE A 61 10.84 0.29 10.05
CA PHE A 61 10.85 1.65 10.55
C PHE A 61 12.28 2.10 10.77
N ASP A 62 12.60 3.30 10.33
CA ASP A 62 13.82 4.01 10.68
C ASP A 62 13.51 5.49 10.88
N ARG A 63 14.15 6.11 11.86
CA ARG A 63 13.94 7.50 12.24
C ARG A 63 15.28 8.17 12.48
N THR A 64 15.46 9.32 11.85
CA THR A 64 16.65 10.15 12.05
C THR A 64 16.24 11.48 12.68
N GLU A 65 16.74 11.73 13.89
CA GLU A 65 16.54 13.01 14.58
C GLU A 65 17.52 14.08 14.08
N ALA A 66 17.12 15.34 14.15
CA ALA A 66 18.00 16.44 13.77
C ALA A 66 19.26 16.53 14.64
N ALA A 67 19.17 16.13 15.90
CA ALA A 67 20.30 16.13 16.84
C ALA A 67 21.33 15.02 16.55
N GLU A 68 20.92 13.96 15.86
CA GLU A 68 21.76 12.83 15.45
C GLU A 68 22.45 13.10 14.09
N ARG A 69 22.23 14.29 13.51
CA ARG A 69 22.84 14.71 12.24
C ARG A 69 24.33 15.02 12.46
N ASP A 70 25.20 14.06 12.19
CA ASP A 70 26.61 14.31 11.85
C ASP A 70 26.72 14.97 10.45
N GLY A 71 26.01 16.08 10.23
CA GLY A 71 26.01 16.82 8.97
C GLY A 71 25.15 16.23 7.84
N THR A 72 24.30 15.23 8.11
CA THR A 72 23.38 14.67 7.10
C THR A 72 22.41 15.74 6.58
N ASP A 73 22.42 15.96 5.26
CA ASP A 73 21.51 16.88 4.58
C ASP A 73 20.35 16.09 3.97
N PHE A 74 19.14 16.21 4.53
CA PHE A 74 17.92 15.54 4.03
C PHE A 74 17.48 16.00 2.63
N ARG A 75 18.07 17.09 2.13
CA ARG A 75 17.91 17.52 0.74
C ARG A 75 18.77 16.69 -0.21
N ARG A 76 19.71 15.88 0.30
CA ARG A 76 20.41 14.85 -0.48
C ARG A 76 19.62 13.54 -0.39
N PRO A 77 19.64 12.72 -1.46
CA PRO A 77 19.01 11.41 -1.43
C PRO A 77 19.53 10.54 -0.28
N GLN A 78 18.62 10.05 0.56
CA GLN A 78 18.90 9.11 1.65
C GLN A 78 18.49 7.71 1.21
N ARG A 79 19.31 6.70 1.52
CA ARG A 79 19.08 5.30 1.11
C ARG A 79 18.35 4.53 2.20
N PHE A 80 17.56 3.56 1.79
CA PHE A 80 16.95 2.58 2.69
C PHE A 80 16.89 1.21 2.02
N SER A 81 16.82 0.16 2.84
CA SER A 81 16.54 -1.19 2.36
C SER A 81 16.00 -2.10 3.45
N THR A 82 15.11 -3.02 3.09
CA THR A 82 14.61 -4.08 3.98
C THR A 82 14.24 -5.33 3.19
N ARG A 83 14.28 -6.50 3.86
CA ARG A 83 13.74 -7.75 3.29
C ARG A 83 12.24 -7.81 3.56
N LEU A 84 11.44 -8.03 2.53
CA LEU A 84 9.98 -8.03 2.65
C LEU A 84 9.48 -9.30 3.35
N PRO A 85 8.42 -9.20 4.16
CA PRO A 85 7.90 -10.33 4.92
C PRO A 85 7.14 -11.30 4.01
N ALA A 86 6.80 -12.48 4.56
CA ALA A 86 5.96 -13.45 3.86
C ALA A 86 4.49 -13.03 3.75
N SER A 87 4.03 -12.17 4.67
CA SER A 87 2.63 -11.76 4.79
C SER A 87 2.51 -10.41 5.52
N PRO A 88 1.38 -9.70 5.36
CA PRO A 88 0.32 -9.99 4.40
C PRO A 88 0.74 -9.68 2.96
N LEU A 89 0.17 -10.41 1.99
CA LEU A 89 0.34 -10.05 0.57
C LEU A 89 -0.57 -8.87 0.23
N SER A 90 -0.18 -8.07 -0.77
CA SER A 90 -1.08 -7.11 -1.37
C SER A 90 -2.31 -7.82 -1.92
N TYR A 91 -3.48 -7.24 -1.65
CA TYR A 91 -4.74 -7.82 -2.03
C TYR A 91 -5.67 -6.74 -2.57
N GLN A 92 -6.21 -6.96 -3.78
CA GLN A 92 -7.19 -6.08 -4.40
C GLN A 92 -8.56 -6.75 -4.35
N GLY A 93 -9.18 -6.71 -3.18
CA GLY A 93 -10.54 -7.22 -2.97
C GLY A 93 -11.62 -6.22 -3.34
N VAL A 94 -12.87 -6.70 -3.35
CA VAL A 94 -14.06 -5.87 -3.59
C VAL A 94 -14.47 -5.10 -2.34
N ILE A 95 -14.38 -5.75 -1.17
CA ILE A 95 -14.80 -5.19 0.12
C ILE A 95 -13.61 -4.56 0.85
N VAL A 96 -12.46 -5.25 0.85
CA VAL A 96 -11.23 -4.83 1.52
C VAL A 96 -10.04 -4.96 0.59
N LYS A 97 -9.09 -4.05 0.71
CA LYS A 97 -7.78 -4.09 0.07
C LYS A 97 -6.69 -4.13 1.13
N ILE A 98 -5.55 -4.73 0.79
CA ILE A 98 -4.31 -4.62 1.55
C ILE A 98 -3.32 -3.88 0.68
N CYS A 99 -3.01 -2.64 1.06
CA CYS A 99 -2.16 -1.71 0.34
C CYS A 99 -0.79 -1.66 1.01
N TRP A 100 0.28 -1.81 0.22
CA TRP A 100 1.66 -1.67 0.70
C TRP A 100 2.28 -0.39 0.18
N CYS A 101 3.00 0.33 1.03
CA CYS A 101 3.76 1.51 0.59
C CYS A 101 5.05 1.69 1.39
N VAL A 102 5.97 2.42 0.79
CA VAL A 102 7.02 3.14 1.52
C VAL A 102 6.46 4.52 1.84
N ARG A 103 6.39 4.87 3.12
CA ARG A 103 5.97 6.18 3.61
C ARG A 103 7.16 6.90 4.20
N VAL A 104 7.36 8.15 3.82
CA VAL A 104 8.35 9.03 4.44
C VAL A 104 7.62 10.21 5.05
N ARG A 105 7.86 10.46 6.33
CA ARG A 105 7.28 11.57 7.10
C ARG A 105 8.39 12.50 7.52
N VAL A 106 8.25 13.78 7.20
CA VAL A 106 9.20 14.83 7.54
C VAL A 106 8.54 15.73 8.56
N PHE A 107 9.10 15.76 9.76
CA PHE A 107 8.64 16.59 10.85
C PHE A 107 9.37 17.92 10.79
N LEU A 108 8.61 19.00 10.76
CA LEU A 108 9.11 20.37 10.74
C LEU A 108 8.87 21.03 12.10
N PRO A 109 9.62 22.10 12.41
CA PRO A 109 9.36 22.93 13.58
C PRO A 109 7.89 23.38 13.64
N ARG A 110 7.37 23.54 14.85
CA ARG A 110 5.98 23.94 15.13
C ARG A 110 4.92 22.89 14.75
N GLY A 111 5.32 21.61 14.64
CA GLY A 111 4.39 20.48 14.50
C GLY A 111 3.84 20.29 13.09
N LYS A 112 4.40 20.98 12.09
CA LYS A 112 4.02 20.74 10.69
C LYS A 112 4.65 19.44 10.20
N GLU A 113 3.92 18.70 9.37
CA GLU A 113 4.38 17.45 8.76
C GLU A 113 4.26 17.52 7.24
N ILE A 114 5.21 16.90 6.54
CA ILE A 114 5.11 16.59 5.12
C ILE A 114 5.20 15.07 4.98
N VAL A 115 4.27 14.49 4.21
CA VAL A 115 4.23 13.05 3.95
C VAL A 115 4.38 12.79 2.46
N GLY A 116 5.23 11.82 2.11
CA GLY A 116 5.29 11.23 0.79
C GLY A 116 5.11 9.73 0.87
N GLU A 117 4.46 9.16 -0.14
CA GLU A 117 4.26 7.72 -0.25
C GLU A 117 4.62 7.20 -1.64
N ALA A 118 5.21 6.01 -1.68
CA ALA A 118 5.42 5.23 -2.89
C ALA A 118 4.77 3.86 -2.73
N PRO A 119 3.62 3.61 -3.37
CA PRO A 119 2.96 2.32 -3.30
C PRO A 119 3.75 1.25 -4.08
N PHE A 120 3.67 0.01 -3.59
CA PHE A 120 4.16 -1.17 -4.28
C PHE A 120 3.26 -2.37 -3.97
N GLN A 121 3.40 -3.42 -4.75
CA GLN A 121 2.69 -4.67 -4.58
C GLN A 121 3.62 -5.73 -3.99
N LEU A 122 3.19 -6.39 -2.91
CA LEU A 122 3.85 -7.56 -2.34
C LEU A 122 3.08 -8.83 -2.71
N GLY A 123 3.75 -9.75 -3.41
CA GLY A 123 3.16 -10.97 -3.93
C GLY A 123 2.32 -10.74 -5.18
N THR A 124 1.70 -11.82 -5.65
CA THR A 124 0.82 -11.79 -6.82
C THR A 124 -0.42 -12.60 -6.51
N LEU A 125 -1.49 -11.90 -6.14
CA LEU A 125 -2.81 -12.49 -5.97
C LEU A 125 -3.72 -12.01 -7.10
N PRO A 126 -4.54 -12.88 -7.71
CA PRO A 126 -5.57 -12.44 -8.65
C PRO A 126 -6.51 -11.44 -7.98
N PRO A 127 -6.93 -10.36 -8.66
CA PRO A 127 -7.95 -9.47 -8.14
C PRO A 127 -9.25 -10.23 -7.88
N ALA A 128 -9.93 -9.93 -6.77
CA ALA A 128 -11.23 -10.50 -6.51
C ALA A 128 -12.25 -9.96 -7.52
N ARG A 129 -13.15 -10.82 -7.97
CA ARG A 129 -14.26 -10.45 -8.85
C ARG A 129 -15.58 -10.87 -8.20
N LEU A 130 -16.57 -10.00 -8.25
CA LEU A 130 -17.95 -10.40 -7.96
C LEU A 130 -18.36 -11.42 -9.02
N ALA A 131 -18.81 -12.59 -8.59
CA ALA A 131 -19.45 -13.53 -9.49
C ALA A 131 -20.71 -12.87 -10.05
N LYS A 132 -20.90 -12.96 -11.37
CA LYS A 132 -22.16 -12.56 -11.99
C LYS A 132 -23.25 -13.46 -11.40
N ALA A 133 -24.32 -12.87 -10.87
CA ALA A 133 -25.42 -13.64 -10.31
C ALA A 133 -25.87 -14.70 -11.33
N ALA A 134 -25.92 -15.97 -10.92
CA ALA A 134 -26.51 -17.01 -11.74
C ALA A 134 -27.98 -16.62 -12.01
N PRO A 135 -28.50 -16.80 -13.23
CA PRO A 135 -29.92 -16.62 -13.47
C PRO A 135 -30.70 -17.53 -12.50
N PRO A 136 -31.83 -17.06 -11.96
CA PRO A 136 -32.62 -17.84 -11.02
C PRO A 136 -33.00 -19.18 -11.65
N VAL A 137 -32.73 -20.29 -10.96
CA VAL A 137 -33.23 -21.63 -11.31
C VAL A 137 -34.72 -21.65 -11.00
N VAL A 138 -35.51 -21.03 -11.87
CA VAL A 138 -36.97 -21.08 -11.83
C VAL A 138 -37.42 -21.29 -13.27
N GLN A 139 -37.24 -22.49 -13.83
CA GLN A 139 -38.01 -23.09 -14.93
C GLN A 139 -37.46 -24.51 -15.21
N ALA A 140 -37.71 -25.46 -14.32
CA ALA A 140 -37.51 -26.89 -14.63
C ALA A 140 -38.54 -27.81 -13.95
N PHE A 141 -39.59 -27.28 -13.33
CA PHE A 141 -40.60 -28.10 -12.63
C PHE A 141 -41.98 -28.11 -13.30
N GLU A 142 -42.24 -27.30 -14.33
CA GLU A 142 -43.55 -27.21 -15.00
C GLU A 142 -43.66 -27.99 -16.32
N ARG A 143 -42.72 -28.90 -16.63
CA ARG A 143 -42.79 -29.74 -17.84
C ARG A 143 -42.94 -31.24 -17.58
N ALA A 144 -43.17 -31.65 -16.32
CA ALA A 144 -43.34 -33.06 -15.95
C ALA A 144 -44.76 -33.41 -15.45
N VAL A 145 -45.72 -32.46 -15.49
CA VAL A 145 -47.10 -32.71 -15.03
C VAL A 145 -48.10 -32.84 -16.20
N GLU A 146 -47.75 -32.43 -17.42
CA GLU A 146 -48.66 -32.52 -18.59
C GLU A 146 -48.54 -33.82 -19.42
N GLU A 147 -47.52 -34.67 -19.22
CA GLU A 147 -47.35 -35.92 -20.00
C GLU A 147 -47.90 -37.19 -19.29
N GLY A 148 -48.74 -37.02 -18.26
CA GLY A 148 -49.28 -38.14 -17.45
C GLY A 148 -50.76 -38.46 -17.65
N GLY A 149 -51.46 -37.82 -18.60
CA GLY A 149 -52.88 -38.04 -18.86
C GLY A 149 -53.14 -38.48 -20.30
N GLU A 150 -53.92 -39.56 -20.47
CA GLU A 150 -54.28 -40.28 -21.70
C GLU A 150 -53.26 -41.37 -22.09
N THR A 151 -53.59 -42.66 -22.23
CA THR A 151 -54.86 -43.29 -22.62
C THR A 151 -54.94 -44.75 -22.11
N LEU A 152 -56.15 -45.18 -21.74
CA LEU A 152 -56.77 -46.53 -21.71
C LEU A 152 -55.97 -47.75 -21.21
#